data_AF-A0A949HQC1-F1
#
_entry.id   AF-A0A949HQC1-F1
#
_cell.length_a   1.000
_cell.length_b   1.000
_cell.length_c   1.000
_cell.angle_alpha   90.00
_cell.angle_beta   90.00
_cell.angle_gamma   90.00
#
_symmetry.space_group_name_H-M   'P 1'
#
loop_
_entity.id
_entity.type
_entity.pdbx_description
1 polymer ?
#
loop_
_entity_poly.entity_id
_entity_poly.type
_entity_poly.pdbx_seq_one_letter_code
_entity_poly.pdbx_strand_id
1 'polypeptide(L)'
;MSRKAQALCVKAIAMLQKERQRRKLSKYFIAQHSGLSPQMIAYVENGERNPTLETVLRIAEAMNVDFEEIMKRARRELSKPAK
;
A
#
# COMPACT_ATOMS: atom_id res chain seq x y z
N MET A 1 6.16 9.59 -14.64
CA MET A 1 4.77 9.24 -14.23
C MET A 1 3.93 10.50 -14.12
N SER A 2 2.63 10.43 -14.41
CA SER A 2 1.71 11.56 -14.17
C SER A 2 1.59 11.85 -12.67
N ARG A 3 1.54 13.14 -12.29
CA ARG A 3 1.37 13.60 -10.89
C ARG A 3 0.13 12.98 -10.23
N LYS A 4 -0.94 12.76 -11.01
CA LYS A 4 -2.17 12.09 -10.55
C LYS A 4 -1.93 10.62 -10.20
N ALA A 5 -1.18 9.89 -11.03
CA ALA A 5 -0.87 8.48 -10.79
C ALA A 5 0.00 8.29 -9.54
N GLN A 6 0.98 9.19 -9.34
CA GLN A 6 1.82 9.17 -8.15
C GLN A 6 1.01 9.44 -6.87
N ALA A 7 0.12 10.44 -6.88
CA ALA A 7 -0.75 10.72 -5.74
C ALA A 7 -1.65 9.52 -5.40
N LEU A 8 -2.19 8.84 -6.42
CA LEU A 8 -3.00 7.64 -6.24
C LEU A 8 -2.20 6.50 -5.61
N CYS A 9 -0.98 6.25 -6.11
CA CYS A 9 -0.09 5.22 -5.58
C CYS A 9 0.25 5.46 -4.10
N VAL A 10 0.68 6.69 -3.77
CA VAL A 10 1.00 7.09 -2.38
C VAL A 10 -0.21 6.90 -1.48
N LYS A 11 -1.40 7.30 -1.93
CA LYS A 11 -2.63 7.16 -1.16
C LYS A 11 -2.99 5.69 -0.91
N ALA A 12 -2.87 4.84 -1.93
CA ALA A 12 -3.14 3.41 -1.81
C ALA A 12 -2.17 2.71 -0.84
N ILE A 13 -0.87 3.04 -0.92
CA ILE A 13 0.15 2.54 0.01
C ILE A 13 -0.15 2.95 1.45
N ALA A 14 -0.52 4.22 1.67
CA ALA A 14 -0.90 4.70 3.00
C ALA A 14 -2.15 3.96 3.55
N MET A 15 -3.10 3.59 2.70
CA MET A 15 -4.26 2.78 3.10
C MET A 15 -3.86 1.34 3.46
N LEU A 16 -2.96 0.71 2.70
CA LEU A 16 -2.43 -0.62 3.02
C LEU A 16 -1.67 -0.61 4.35
N GLN A 17 -0.83 0.41 4.58
CA GLN A 17 -0.11 0.57 5.85
C GLN A 17 -1.08 0.70 7.04
N LYS A 18 -2.14 1.51 6.89
CA LYS A 18 -3.17 1.65 7.93
C LYS A 18 -3.88 0.33 8.20
N GLU A 19 -4.19 -0.43 7.16
CA GLU A 19 -4.84 -1.73 7.29
C GLU A 19 -3.94 -2.73 8.02
N ARG A 20 -2.64 -2.75 7.70
CA ARG A 20 -1.64 -3.55 8.42
C ARG A 20 -1.63 -3.21 9.91
N GLN A 21 -1.55 -1.92 10.24
CA GLN A 21 -1.51 -1.43 11.62
C GLN A 21 -2.82 -1.75 12.37
N ARG A 22 -3.97 -1.57 11.72
CA ARG A 22 -5.29 -1.91 12.27
C ARG A 22 -5.39 -3.38 12.64
N ARG A 23 -4.84 -4.26 11.81
CA ARG A 23 -4.77 -5.73 12.05
C ARG A 23 -3.61 -6.14 12.96
N LYS A 24 -2.80 -5.21 13.45
CA LYS A 24 -1.59 -5.46 14.26
C LYS A 24 -0.58 -6.42 13.61
N LEU A 25 -0.53 -6.45 12.27
CA LEU A 25 0.41 -7.29 11.53
C LEU A 25 1.79 -6.64 11.52
N SER A 26 2.83 -7.39 11.84
CA SER A 26 4.21 -6.89 11.75
C SER A 26 4.68 -6.83 10.30
N LYS A 27 5.72 -6.03 10.03
CA LYS A 27 6.39 -6.07 8.70
C LYS A 27 7.00 -7.46 8.44
N TYR A 28 7.44 -8.15 9.49
CA TYR A 28 7.91 -9.54 9.39
C TYR A 28 6.80 -10.51 8.95
N PHE A 29 5.58 -10.35 9.48
CA PHE A 29 4.43 -11.14 9.04
C PHE A 29 4.20 -10.98 7.53
N ILE A 30 4.17 -9.75 7.03
CA ILE A 30 4.02 -9.51 5.59
C ILE A 30 5.20 -10.10 4.81
N ALA A 31 6.43 -9.94 5.30
CA ALA A 31 7.62 -10.49 4.65
C ALA A 31 7.51 -11.99 4.41
N GLN A 32 7.10 -12.75 5.43
CA GLN A 32 6.93 -14.21 5.36
C GLN A 32 5.89 -14.64 4.34
N HIS A 33 4.79 -13.89 4.20
CA HIS A 33 3.68 -14.26 3.32
C HIS A 33 3.76 -13.65 1.92
N SER A 34 4.52 -12.56 1.75
CA SER A 34 4.73 -11.90 0.46
C SER A 34 6.01 -12.34 -0.23
N GLY A 35 6.96 -12.96 0.46
CA GLY A 35 8.30 -13.24 -0.06
C GLY A 35 9.15 -11.98 -0.29
N LEU A 36 8.81 -10.87 0.35
CA LEU A 36 9.57 -9.62 0.35
C LEU A 36 10.41 -9.51 1.62
N SER A 37 11.44 -8.66 1.63
CA SER A 37 12.17 -8.36 2.86
C SER A 37 11.38 -7.39 3.76
N PRO A 38 11.53 -7.46 5.10
CA PRO A 38 10.96 -6.47 6.03
C PRO A 38 11.39 -5.04 5.70
N GLN A 39 12.62 -4.87 5.20
CA GLN A 39 13.19 -3.59 4.76
C GLN A 39 12.45 -3.06 3.52
N MET A 40 12.17 -3.91 2.52
CA MET A 40 11.40 -3.51 1.34
C MET A 40 10.01 -3.00 1.72
N ILE A 41 9.32 -3.69 2.64
CA ILE A 41 8.01 -3.26 3.15
C ILE A 41 8.13 -1.91 3.86
N ALA A 42 9.18 -1.69 4.65
CA ALA A 42 9.43 -0.41 5.29
C ALA A 42 9.63 0.73 4.27
N TYR A 43 10.45 0.49 3.23
CA TYR A 43 10.69 1.48 2.17
C TYR A 43 9.42 1.84 1.42
N VAL A 44 8.56 0.85 1.15
CA VAL A 44 7.26 1.08 0.51
C VAL A 44 6.37 1.93 1.42
N GLU A 45 6.18 1.52 2.67
CA GLU A 45 5.30 2.24 3.61
C GLU A 45 5.76 3.66 3.93
N ASN A 46 7.07 3.89 3.96
CA ASN A 46 7.64 5.20 4.22
C ASN A 46 7.74 6.08 2.95
N GLY A 47 7.43 5.55 1.76
CA GLY A 47 7.54 6.27 0.50
C GLY A 47 8.99 6.52 0.04
N GLU A 48 9.96 5.79 0.59
CA GLU A 48 11.39 5.91 0.25
C GLU A 48 11.73 5.29 -1.12
N ARG A 49 10.83 4.44 -1.64
CA ARG A 49 10.94 3.80 -2.94
C ARG A 49 9.62 3.92 -3.69
N ASN A 50 9.71 3.95 -5.01
CA ASN A 50 8.56 3.76 -5.89
C ASN A 50 8.40 2.26 -6.21
N PRO A 51 7.47 1.55 -5.55
CA PRO A 51 7.31 0.12 -5.78
C PRO A 51 6.77 -0.19 -7.17
N THR A 52 7.02 -1.40 -7.63
CA THR A 52 6.30 -1.98 -8.77
C THR A 52 4.87 -2.33 -8.35
N LEU A 53 3.96 -2.47 -9.33
CA LEU A 53 2.61 -2.96 -9.07
C LEU A 53 2.63 -4.34 -8.39
N GLU A 54 3.50 -5.24 -8.86
CA GLU A 54 3.70 -6.57 -8.27
C GLU A 54 4.05 -6.48 -6.78
N THR A 55 4.95 -5.57 -6.39
CA THR A 55 5.34 -5.40 -4.97
C THR A 55 4.14 -5.03 -4.12
N VAL A 56 3.31 -4.09 -4.59
CA VAL A 56 2.13 -3.63 -3.84
C VAL A 56 1.07 -4.73 -3.77
N LEU A 57 0.86 -5.50 -4.85
CA LEU A 57 -0.05 -6.64 -4.87
C LEU A 57 0.38 -7.72 -3.88
N ARG A 58 1.67 -8.10 -3.87
CA ARG A 58 2.21 -9.08 -2.91
C ARG A 58 2.02 -8.65 -1.45
N ILE A 59 2.15 -7.34 -1.15
CA ILE A 59 1.86 -6.79 0.18
C ILE A 59 0.36 -6.93 0.53
N ALA A 60 -0.53 -6.61 -0.42
CA ALA A 60 -1.98 -6.72 -0.21
C ALA A 60 -2.44 -8.17 -0.03
N GLU A 61 -1.94 -9.08 -0.87
CA GLU A 61 -2.20 -10.53 -0.80
C GLU A 61 -1.73 -11.13 0.52
N ALA A 62 -0.53 -10.79 0.99
CA ALA A 62 -0.02 -11.23 2.28
C ALA A 62 -0.90 -10.82 3.47
N MET A 63 -1.70 -9.76 3.32
CA MET A 63 -2.67 -9.32 4.32
C MET A 63 -4.09 -9.84 4.06
N ASN A 64 -4.35 -10.59 2.99
CA ASN A 64 -5.69 -10.90 2.49
C ASN A 64 -6.55 -9.63 2.35
N VAL A 65 -6.01 -8.63 1.64
CA VAL A 65 -6.68 -7.37 1.33
C VAL A 65 -6.90 -7.29 -0.17
N ASP A 66 -8.14 -7.00 -0.58
CA ASP A 66 -8.46 -6.70 -1.96
C ASP A 66 -7.86 -5.33 -2.36
N PHE A 67 -6.82 -5.39 -3.19
CA PHE A 67 -6.14 -4.19 -3.67
C PHE A 67 -7.01 -3.34 -4.60
N GLU A 68 -7.96 -3.95 -5.32
CA GLU A 68 -8.89 -3.21 -6.18
C GLU A 68 -9.78 -2.29 -5.33
N GLU A 69 -10.30 -2.79 -4.22
CA GLU A 69 -11.10 -2.00 -3.29
C GLU A 69 -10.28 -0.87 -2.63
N ILE A 70 -9.02 -1.13 -2.28
CA ILE A 70 -8.10 -0.07 -1.81
C ILE A 70 -7.94 1.01 -2.87
N MET A 71 -7.71 0.63 -4.13
CA MET A 71 -7.56 1.59 -5.23
C MET A 71 -8.83 2.39 -5.50
N LYS A 72 -10.02 1.76 -5.45
CA LYS A 72 -11.32 2.44 -5.55
C LYS A 72 -11.51 3.45 -4.42
N ARG A 73 -11.14 3.10 -3.18
CA ARG A 73 -11.20 4.03 -2.03
C ARG A 73 -10.22 5.18 -2.18
N ALA A 74 -8.98 4.90 -2.57
CA ALA A 74 -7.96 5.92 -2.78
C ALA A 74 -8.38 6.96 -3.84
N ARG A 75 -8.96 6.51 -4.96
CA ARG A 75 -9.52 7.42 -6.00
C ARG A 75 -10.65 8.28 -5.44
N ARG A 76 -11.61 7.67 -4.73
CA ARG A 76 -12.75 8.37 -4.11
C ARG A 76 -12.30 9.43 -3.11
N GLU A 77 -11.26 9.17 -2.33
CA GLU A 77 -10.74 10.15 -1.38
C GLU A 77 -10.00 11.30 -2.07
N LEU A 78 -9.24 11.04 -3.13
CA LEU A 78 -8.54 12.08 -3.90
C LEU A 78 -9.50 12.95 -4.72
N SER A 79 -10.70 12.46 -5.04
CA SER A 79 -11.74 13.24 -5.74
C SER A 79 -12.60 14.10 -4.80
N LYS A 80 -12.54 13.89 -3.48
CA LYS A 80 -13.27 14.74 -2.53
C LYS A 80 -12.61 16.12 -2.48
N PRO A 81 -13.37 17.22 -2.47
CA PRO A 81 -12.80 18.53 -2.20
C PRO A 81 -12.11 18.50 -0.83
N ALA A 82 -10.90 19.05 -0.75
CA ALA A 82 -10.23 19.24 0.53
C ALA A 82 -11.17 20.08 1.42
N LYS A 83 -11.49 19.53 2.60
CA LYS A 83 -12.20 20.28 3.64
C LYS A 83 -11.35 21.43 4.13
#